data_AF-A0A088NJH2-F1
#
_entry.id   AF-A0A088NJH2-F1
#
_cell.length_a   1.000
_cell.length_b   1.000
_cell.length_c   1.000
_cell.angle_alpha   90.00
_cell.angle_beta   90.00
_cell.angle_gamma   90.00
#
_symmetry.space_group_name_H-M   'P 1'
#
loop_
_entity.id
_entity.type
_entity.pdbx_description
1 polymer ?
#
loop_
_entity_poly.entity_id
_entity_poly.type
_entity_poly.pdbx_seq_one_letter_code
_entity_poly.pdbx_strand_id
1 'polypeptide(L)'
;MNTKLTKIISGLFVATAAFQTASAGNITDIKVSSLPNKQKIVKVSFDKEIVNPTGFVTSSPARIALDFEQTGISMDQQVLEYADPLLSKISAAQNSSRARLVLNLNKPGQYNTEVRGNKVWIFINESDDTVSAPARPAVKAAPAAPAKQQAAAPFTESVVSVSAPFSPAKQQAAASAKQQAATPAKQTNIDFRKDGKNAGIIELAALGFAGQPDISQQHDHIIVTLKNHTLPTALQRSLDVADFKTPVQKVTL
;
A
#
# COMPACT_ATOMS: atom_id res chain seq x y z
N MET A 1 53.48 59.88 6.34
CA MET A 1 53.50 58.40 6.14
C MET A 1 53.14 57.74 7.45
N ASN A 2 52.18 56.81 7.44
CA ASN A 2 52.00 55.64 8.33
C ASN A 2 50.59 55.04 8.10
N THR A 3 50.53 54.04 7.22
CA THR A 3 49.42 53.11 6.97
C THR A 3 49.24 52.12 8.13
N LYS A 4 48.03 51.56 8.35
CA LYS A 4 47.62 50.13 8.53
C LYS A 4 46.13 50.07 8.97
N LEU A 5 45.20 49.60 8.14
CA LEU A 5 44.69 48.21 8.00
C LEU A 5 43.79 47.75 9.17
N THR A 6 42.46 47.83 9.02
CA THR A 6 41.51 47.09 9.87
C THR A 6 40.50 46.32 9.02
N LYS A 7 40.41 45.02 9.34
CA LYS A 7 39.84 43.91 8.59
C LYS A 7 38.31 43.96 8.49
N ILE A 8 37.78 43.66 7.30
CA ILE A 8 36.37 43.33 7.09
C ILE A 8 36.19 41.88 7.56
N ILE A 9 35.45 41.69 8.65
CA ILE A 9 35.04 40.36 9.12
C ILE A 9 33.83 39.94 8.29
N SER A 10 34.08 39.07 7.30
CA SER A 10 33.05 38.39 6.53
C SER A 10 32.53 37.21 7.36
N GLY A 11 31.39 37.39 8.02
CA GLY A 11 30.67 36.32 8.71
C GLY A 11 29.89 35.49 7.69
N LEU A 12 30.47 34.36 7.28
CA LEU A 12 29.79 33.34 6.48
C LEU A 12 28.73 32.66 7.37
N PHE A 13 27.46 33.06 7.21
CA PHE A 13 26.32 32.35 7.79
C PHE A 13 26.21 30.97 7.13
N VAL A 14 26.72 29.94 7.79
CA VAL A 14 26.42 28.55 7.47
C VAL A 14 24.96 28.29 7.87
N ALA A 15 24.07 28.33 6.89
CA ALA A 15 22.69 27.90 7.07
C ALA A 15 22.66 26.39 7.23
N THR A 16 22.71 25.90 8.47
CA THR A 16 22.34 24.54 8.82
C THR A 16 20.85 24.34 8.52
N ALA A 17 20.57 23.75 7.36
CA ALA A 17 19.25 23.20 7.07
C ALA A 17 19.04 21.98 7.98
N ALA A 18 18.35 22.18 9.11
CA ALA A 18 17.79 21.09 9.87
C ALA A 18 16.73 20.41 8.99
N PHE A 19 17.09 19.27 8.41
CA PHE A 19 16.10 18.34 7.87
C PHE A 19 15.28 17.84 9.06
N GLN A 20 14.12 18.47 9.28
CA GLN A 20 13.17 17.97 10.28
C GLN A 20 12.65 16.62 9.78
N THR A 21 13.00 15.57 10.51
CA THR A 21 12.36 14.27 10.38
C THR A 21 10.89 14.44 10.79
N ALA A 22 9.98 14.39 9.82
CA ALA A 22 8.56 14.44 10.08
C ALA A 22 8.15 13.22 10.92
N SER A 23 7.98 13.42 12.23
CA SER A 23 7.35 12.44 13.11
C SER A 23 5.85 12.45 12.81
N ALA A 24 5.27 11.28 12.49
CA ALA A 24 3.84 11.18 12.31
C ALA A 24 3.11 11.55 13.61
N GLY A 25 1.96 12.21 13.48
CA GLY A 25 1.21 12.68 14.64
C GLY A 25 0.56 11.57 15.47
N ASN A 26 0.14 11.92 16.68
CA ASN A 26 -0.72 11.12 17.53
C ASN A 26 -2.19 11.32 17.13
N ILE A 27 -2.96 10.23 17.15
CA ILE A 27 -4.41 10.26 17.04
C ILE A 27 -4.98 10.89 18.32
N THR A 28 -5.72 11.98 18.17
CA THR A 28 -6.28 12.76 19.30
C THR A 28 -7.79 12.61 19.44
N ASP A 29 -8.51 12.35 18.34
CA ASP A 29 -9.97 12.27 18.35
C ASP A 29 -10.46 11.40 17.18
N ILE A 30 -11.51 10.62 17.40
CA ILE A 30 -12.21 9.83 16.38
C ILE A 30 -13.69 10.17 16.44
N LYS A 31 -14.24 10.73 15.35
CA LYS A 31 -15.68 10.99 15.19
C LYS A 31 -16.25 10.15 14.09
N VAL A 32 -17.42 9.57 14.34
CA VAL A 32 -18.20 8.87 13.33
C VAL A 32 -19.38 9.73 12.91
N SER A 33 -19.61 9.84 11.61
CA SER A 33 -20.75 10.51 11.01
C SER A 33 -21.44 9.56 10.04
N SER A 34 -22.77 9.63 9.98
CA SER A 34 -23.57 8.85 9.02
C SER A 34 -24.04 9.76 7.90
N LEU A 35 -23.97 9.29 6.66
CA LEU A 35 -24.49 9.99 5.48
C LEU A 35 -25.83 9.38 5.04
N PRO A 36 -26.67 10.15 4.31
CA PRO A 36 -27.98 9.68 3.85
C PRO A 36 -27.94 8.47 2.92
N ASN A 37 -26.83 8.26 2.22
CA ASN A 37 -26.61 7.19 1.25
C ASN A 37 -26.14 5.86 1.89
N LYS A 38 -26.42 5.62 3.18
CA LYS A 38 -25.94 4.46 3.95
C LYS A 38 -24.42 4.37 4.09
N GLN A 39 -23.69 5.43 3.73
CA GLN A 39 -22.25 5.53 3.95
C GLN A 39 -21.95 6.05 5.34
N LYS A 40 -20.85 5.60 5.93
CA LYS A 40 -20.29 6.16 7.17
C LYS A 40 -18.99 6.90 6.88
N ILE A 41 -18.73 7.92 7.66
CA ILE A 41 -17.45 8.63 7.65
C ILE A 41 -16.87 8.56 9.05
N VAL A 42 -15.69 7.98 9.17
CA VAL A 42 -14.88 8.03 10.38
C VAL A 42 -13.81 9.09 10.17
N LYS A 43 -13.89 10.17 10.93
CA LYS A 43 -12.94 11.27 10.94
C LYS A 43 -11.96 11.05 12.08
N VAL A 44 -10.73 10.77 11.75
CA VAL A 44 -9.61 10.59 12.68
C VAL A 44 -8.80 11.88 12.68
N SER A 45 -8.65 12.53 13.83
CA SER A 45 -7.89 13.77 13.98
C SER A 45 -6.52 13.48 14.57
N PHE A 46 -5.51 14.22 14.10
CA PHE A 46 -4.12 14.06 14.52
C PHE A 46 -3.54 15.41 14.96
N ASP A 47 -2.53 15.37 15.83
CA ASP A 47 -1.82 16.55 16.32
C ASP A 47 -0.76 17.10 15.35
N LYS A 48 -0.17 16.25 14.49
CA LYS A 48 0.90 16.57 13.54
C LYS A 48 0.58 16.07 12.13
N GLU A 49 1.50 16.34 11.21
CA GLU A 49 1.45 15.93 9.80
C GLU A 49 1.24 14.41 9.68
N ILE A 50 0.30 14.04 8.81
CA ILE A 50 -0.24 12.68 8.71
C ILE A 50 0.42 11.93 7.57
N VAL A 51 0.75 10.67 7.84
CA VAL A 51 1.12 9.69 6.83
C VAL A 51 -0.11 8.94 6.34
N ASN A 52 -0.14 8.60 5.05
CA ASN A 52 -1.22 7.81 4.48
C ASN A 52 -1.34 6.45 5.20
N PRO A 53 -2.53 6.08 5.72
CA PRO A 53 -2.72 4.78 6.32
C PRO A 53 -2.65 3.67 5.27
N THR A 54 -2.12 2.53 5.66
CA THR A 54 -2.25 1.28 4.92
C THR A 54 -3.40 0.49 5.51
N GLY A 55 -4.38 0.07 4.73
CA GLY A 55 -5.52 -0.69 5.25
C GLY A 55 -5.79 -2.00 4.52
N PHE A 56 -6.56 -2.87 5.17
CA PHE A 56 -7.07 -4.10 4.58
C PHE A 56 -8.46 -4.42 5.12
N VAL A 57 -9.26 -5.11 4.30
CA VAL A 57 -10.61 -5.58 4.65
C VAL A 57 -10.60 -7.09 4.82
N THR A 58 -11.33 -7.57 5.82
CA THR A 58 -11.62 -8.99 6.05
C THR A 58 -13.14 -9.16 6.02
N SER A 59 -13.66 -10.22 5.40
CA SER A 59 -15.11 -10.49 5.30
C SER A 59 -15.65 -11.46 6.36
N SER A 60 -14.78 -12.28 6.97
CA SER A 60 -15.18 -13.30 7.94
C SER A 60 -14.26 -13.29 9.17
N PRO A 61 -14.57 -12.50 10.21
CA PRO A 61 -15.66 -11.52 10.31
C PRO A 61 -15.39 -10.23 9.54
N ALA A 62 -16.45 -9.47 9.22
CA ALA A 62 -16.37 -8.19 8.53
C ALA A 62 -15.57 -7.16 9.34
N ARG A 63 -14.36 -6.81 8.89
CA ARG A 63 -13.42 -5.92 9.57
C ARG A 63 -12.64 -5.08 8.58
N ILE A 64 -12.40 -3.83 8.93
CA ILE A 64 -11.44 -2.95 8.24
C ILE A 64 -10.33 -2.64 9.24
N ALA A 65 -9.10 -2.95 8.92
CA ALA A 65 -7.94 -2.57 9.73
C ALA A 65 -7.12 -1.52 8.97
N LEU A 66 -6.81 -0.41 9.61
CA LEU A 66 -5.95 0.65 9.07
C LEU A 66 -4.74 0.84 9.98
N ASP A 67 -3.56 0.69 9.40
CA ASP A 67 -2.27 0.86 10.04
C ASP A 67 -1.69 2.23 9.67
N PHE A 68 -1.31 2.98 10.70
CA PHE A 68 -0.68 4.28 10.63
C PHE A 68 0.75 4.15 11.14
N GLU A 69 1.72 4.32 10.25
CA GLU A 69 3.14 4.21 10.58
C GLU A 69 3.59 5.41 11.44
N GLN A 70 4.50 5.16 12.37
CA GLN A 70 5.10 6.15 13.29
C GLN A 70 4.08 6.98 14.09
N THR A 71 2.83 6.51 14.16
CA THR A 71 1.68 7.24 14.72
C THR A 71 1.39 6.73 16.12
N GLY A 72 1.11 7.66 17.05
CA GLY A 72 0.65 7.31 18.38
C GLY A 72 -0.85 7.43 18.60
N ILE A 73 -1.33 6.99 19.77
CA ILE A 73 -2.71 7.16 20.21
C ILE A 73 -2.69 7.96 21.52
N SER A 74 -3.25 9.16 21.48
CA SER A 74 -3.41 10.07 22.62
C SER A 74 -4.90 10.37 22.82
N MET A 75 -5.69 9.30 22.91
CA MET A 75 -7.11 9.35 23.22
C MET A 75 -7.37 8.67 24.55
N ASP A 76 -8.27 9.23 25.36
CA ASP A 76 -8.71 8.60 26.62
C ASP A 76 -9.40 7.25 26.36
N GLN A 77 -10.14 7.16 25.26
CA GLN A 77 -10.90 5.97 24.89
C GLN A 77 -10.38 5.37 23.58
N GLN A 78 -9.73 4.22 23.71
CA GLN A 78 -9.18 3.47 22.58
C GLN A 78 -10.21 2.52 21.93
N VAL A 79 -11.31 2.24 22.62
CA VAL A 79 -12.38 1.37 22.14
C VAL A 79 -13.70 2.14 22.16
N LEU A 80 -14.22 2.43 20.97
CA LEU A 80 -15.46 3.17 20.77
C LEU A 80 -16.51 2.21 20.21
N GLU A 81 -17.59 2.02 20.95
CA GLU A 81 -18.72 1.19 20.52
C GLU A 81 -19.80 2.05 19.88
N TYR A 82 -20.38 1.56 18.78
CA TYR A 82 -21.40 2.26 18.02
C TYR A 82 -22.61 1.35 17.85
N ALA A 83 -23.79 1.87 18.18
CA ALA A 83 -25.06 1.20 17.92
C ALA A 83 -25.53 1.48 16.48
N ASP A 84 -24.72 1.09 15.49
CA ASP A 84 -24.98 1.37 14.09
C ASP A 84 -25.15 0.08 13.24
N PRO A 85 -26.04 0.08 12.22
CA PRO A 85 -26.28 -1.09 11.39
C PRO A 85 -25.07 -1.59 10.58
N LEU A 86 -24.11 -0.72 10.24
CA LEU A 86 -22.92 -1.08 9.46
C LEU A 86 -21.69 -1.20 10.37
N LEU A 87 -21.47 -0.22 11.25
CA LEU A 87 -20.28 -0.13 12.10
C LEU A 87 -20.62 -0.50 13.55
N SER A 88 -20.06 -1.58 14.06
CA SER A 88 -20.29 -2.04 15.44
C SER A 88 -19.33 -1.39 16.43
N LYS A 89 -18.03 -1.41 16.12
CA LYS A 89 -16.99 -1.01 17.07
C LYS A 89 -15.73 -0.57 16.38
N ILE A 90 -15.10 0.47 16.90
CA ILE A 90 -13.76 0.92 16.50
C ILE A 90 -12.80 0.67 17.66
N SER A 91 -11.67 0.01 17.38
CA SER A 91 -10.61 -0.24 18.35
C SER A 91 -9.29 0.29 17.80
N ALA A 92 -8.67 1.20 18.53
CA ALA A 92 -7.35 1.73 18.24
C ALA A 92 -6.34 1.02 19.14
N ALA A 93 -5.31 0.42 18.55
CA ALA A 93 -4.23 -0.25 19.26
C ALA A 93 -2.89 0.31 18.78
N GLN A 94 -2.02 0.74 19.68
CA GLN A 94 -0.70 1.25 19.34
C GLN A 94 0.37 0.25 19.76
N ASN A 95 1.43 0.14 18.95
CA ASN A 95 2.68 -0.45 19.36
C ASN A 95 3.83 0.57 19.23
N SER A 96 5.07 0.13 19.42
CA SER A 96 6.25 0.99 19.39
C SER A 96 6.49 1.73 18.07
N SER A 97 5.91 1.29 16.94
CA SER A 97 6.18 1.86 15.62
C SER A 97 4.93 2.19 14.79
N ARG A 98 3.74 1.73 15.18
CA ARG A 98 2.51 1.89 14.40
C ARG A 98 1.26 1.89 15.29
N ALA A 99 0.28 2.69 14.90
CA ALA A 99 -1.08 2.63 15.41
C ALA A 99 -1.96 1.85 14.43
N ARG A 100 -2.71 0.88 14.91
CA ARG A 100 -3.69 0.10 14.16
C ARG A 100 -5.09 0.46 14.61
N LEU A 101 -5.91 0.94 13.69
CA LEU A 101 -7.32 1.19 13.88
C LEU A 101 -8.14 0.06 13.26
N VAL A 102 -8.82 -0.72 14.08
CA VAL A 102 -9.68 -1.84 13.67
C VAL A 102 -11.13 -1.45 13.81
N LEU A 103 -11.84 -1.40 12.69
CA LEU A 103 -13.27 -1.18 12.60
C LEU A 103 -13.96 -2.52 12.40
N ASN A 104 -14.71 -2.96 13.40
CA ASN A 104 -15.57 -4.13 13.31
C ASN A 104 -16.90 -3.72 12.71
N LEU A 105 -17.28 -4.39 11.63
CA LEU A 105 -18.52 -4.15 10.91
C LEU A 105 -19.53 -5.26 11.19
N ASN A 106 -20.81 -4.89 11.24
CA ASN A 106 -21.92 -5.84 11.32
C ASN A 106 -22.26 -6.44 9.95
N LYS A 107 -21.85 -5.75 8.89
CA LYS A 107 -21.99 -6.18 7.50
C LYS A 107 -20.69 -5.95 6.76
N PRO A 108 -20.42 -6.74 5.71
CA PRO A 108 -19.35 -6.40 4.77
C PRO A 108 -19.43 -4.97 4.25
N GLY A 109 -18.26 -4.35 4.15
CA GLY A 109 -18.14 -2.98 3.69
C GLY A 109 -16.79 -2.71 3.05
N GLN A 110 -16.80 -1.85 2.05
CA GLN A 110 -15.60 -1.30 1.42
C GLN A 110 -15.26 0.04 2.07
N TYR A 111 -13.97 0.40 2.04
CA TYR A 111 -13.52 1.69 2.56
C TYR A 111 -12.74 2.50 1.53
N ASN A 112 -12.78 3.82 1.69
CA ASN A 112 -11.91 4.76 1.03
C ASN A 112 -11.31 5.71 2.09
N THR A 113 -10.04 6.08 1.96
CA THR A 113 -9.38 6.99 2.89
C THR A 113 -8.92 8.25 2.20
N GLU A 114 -9.20 9.38 2.82
CA GLU A 114 -8.78 10.69 2.33
C GLU A 114 -8.05 11.45 3.45
N VAL A 115 -6.80 11.84 3.19
CA VAL A 115 -6.02 12.66 4.12
C VAL A 115 -6.30 14.13 3.83
N ARG A 116 -6.81 14.87 4.83
CA ARG A 116 -7.15 16.29 4.77
C ARG A 116 -6.42 17.06 5.86
N GLY A 117 -5.22 17.55 5.55
CA GLY A 117 -4.37 18.25 6.51
C GLY A 117 -4.01 17.34 7.68
N ASN A 118 -4.48 17.68 8.88
CA ASN A 118 -4.30 16.90 10.10
C ASN A 118 -5.49 15.97 10.43
N LYS A 119 -6.29 15.57 9.44
CA LYS A 119 -7.37 14.61 9.64
C LYS A 119 -7.37 13.54 8.54
N VAL A 120 -7.70 12.30 8.90
CA VAL A 120 -8.01 11.24 7.94
C VAL A 120 -9.50 10.98 7.96
N TRP A 121 -10.11 11.00 6.78
CA TRP A 121 -11.52 10.70 6.57
C TRP A 121 -11.60 9.30 5.97
N ILE A 122 -12.23 8.38 6.68
CA ILE A 122 -12.43 7.01 6.24
C ILE A 122 -13.90 6.85 5.89
N PHE A 123 -14.17 6.74 4.61
CA PHE A 123 -15.49 6.54 4.06
C PHE A 123 -15.78 5.05 3.97
N ILE A 124 -16.80 4.56 4.67
CA ILE A 124 -17.18 3.15 4.71
C ILE A 124 -18.52 3.00 4.01
N ASN A 125 -18.56 2.17 2.98
CA ASN A 125 -19.77 1.82 2.24
C ASN A 125 -20.13 0.38 2.53
N GLU A 126 -21.41 0.11 2.82
CA GLU A 126 -21.93 -1.26 2.86
C GLU A 126 -21.75 -1.89 1.47
N SER A 127 -21.27 -3.14 1.43
CA SER A 127 -21.06 -3.88 0.20
C SER A 127 -21.61 -5.30 0.37
N ASP A 128 -22.45 -5.76 -0.55
CA ASP A 128 -22.91 -7.15 -0.54
C ASP A 128 -21.72 -8.08 -0.85
N ASP A 129 -21.27 -8.82 0.16
CA ASP A 129 -20.09 -9.71 0.12
C ASP A 129 -20.09 -10.63 -1.11
N THR A 130 -19.11 -10.44 -1.99
CA THR A 130 -18.39 -11.55 -2.65
C THR A 130 -16.94 -11.09 -2.87
N VAL A 131 -16.14 -11.06 -1.81
CA VAL A 131 -14.69 -10.99 -1.94
C VAL A 131 -14.10 -12.17 -1.19
N SER A 132 -13.77 -13.21 -1.97
CA SER A 132 -12.92 -14.31 -1.54
C SER A 132 -11.61 -13.76 -1.02
N ALA A 133 -11.20 -14.24 0.16
CA ALA A 133 -9.81 -14.20 0.58
C ALA A 133 -8.91 -14.69 -0.57
N PRO A 134 -7.68 -14.18 -0.73
CA PRO A 134 -6.75 -14.75 -1.69
C PRO A 134 -6.53 -16.22 -1.31
N ALA A 135 -7.16 -17.13 -2.06
CA ALA A 135 -6.85 -18.53 -2.00
C ALA A 135 -5.40 -18.65 -2.44
N ARG A 136 -4.52 -18.96 -1.49
CA ARG A 136 -3.18 -19.48 -1.78
C ARG A 136 -3.37 -20.59 -2.82
N PRO A 137 -2.65 -20.59 -3.95
CA PRO A 137 -2.80 -21.66 -4.92
C PRO A 137 -2.55 -22.98 -4.19
N ALA A 138 -3.56 -23.82 -4.13
CA ALA A 138 -3.40 -25.18 -3.68
C ALA A 138 -2.42 -25.82 -4.66
N VAL A 139 -1.19 -26.03 -4.21
CA VAL A 139 -0.28 -26.97 -4.86
C VAL A 139 -1.05 -28.28 -4.94
N LYS A 140 -1.35 -28.71 -6.17
CA LYS A 140 -1.89 -30.05 -6.42
C LYS A 140 -0.98 -31.04 -5.71
N ALA A 141 -1.48 -31.62 -4.62
CA ALA A 141 -0.85 -32.79 -4.02
C ALA A 141 -0.79 -33.86 -5.11
N ALA A 142 0.42 -34.18 -5.54
CA ALA A 142 0.69 -35.37 -6.33
C ALA A 142 0.15 -36.59 -5.56
N PRO A 143 -0.40 -37.62 -6.23
CA PRO A 143 -0.87 -38.81 -5.56
C PRO A 143 0.28 -39.44 -4.78
N ALA A 144 0.11 -39.54 -3.47
CA ALA A 144 1.00 -40.31 -2.61
C ALA A 144 0.95 -41.78 -3.05
N ALA A 145 2.08 -42.27 -3.54
CA ALA A 145 2.32 -43.71 -3.68
C ALA A 145 2.24 -44.37 -2.29
N PRO A 146 1.64 -45.56 -2.16
CA PRO A 146 1.50 -46.21 -0.86
C PRO A 146 2.88 -46.61 -0.31
N ALA A 147 3.24 -46.02 0.83
CA ALA A 147 4.38 -46.42 1.62
C ALA A 147 4.18 -47.87 2.11
N LYS A 148 5.01 -48.79 1.62
CA LYS A 148 5.14 -50.12 2.20
C LYS A 148 5.83 -49.98 3.56
N GLN A 149 5.20 -50.59 4.56
CA GLN A 149 5.66 -50.72 5.94
C GLN A 149 7.10 -51.26 6.00
N GLN A 150 7.92 -50.58 6.80
CA GLN A 150 9.26 -51.03 7.18
C GLN A 150 9.15 -51.88 8.45
N ALA A 151 9.59 -53.14 8.36
CA ALA A 151 9.81 -54.03 9.49
C ALA A 151 11.28 -54.52 9.46
N ALA A 152 11.94 -54.34 10.61
CA ALA A 152 13.12 -54.99 11.18
C ALA A 152 14.25 -55.57 10.28
N ALA A 153 15.49 -55.15 10.61
CA ALA A 153 16.81 -55.71 10.21
C ALA A 153 17.04 -57.14 10.78
N PRO A 154 18.19 -57.87 10.60
CA PRO A 154 19.59 -57.53 10.23
C PRO A 154 19.87 -57.80 8.72
N PHE A 155 21.03 -57.68 8.07
CA PHE A 155 22.32 -58.40 8.24
C PHE A 155 23.43 -57.73 7.39
N THR A 156 24.64 -57.70 7.97
CA THR A 156 26.00 -57.91 7.44
C THR A 156 26.63 -57.03 6.34
N GLU A 157 27.84 -56.57 6.70
CA GLU A 157 28.89 -55.84 5.99
C GLU A 157 29.18 -56.25 4.53
N SER A 158 29.59 -55.26 3.72
CA SER A 158 30.83 -55.30 2.92
C SER A 158 31.07 -53.98 2.16
N VAL A 159 32.13 -53.27 2.57
CA VAL A 159 33.24 -52.63 1.79
C VAL A 159 32.92 -52.05 0.38
N VAL A 160 33.47 -50.94 -0.13
CA VAL A 160 34.78 -50.26 0.03
C VAL A 160 34.67 -48.85 -0.61
N SER A 161 35.49 -47.89 -0.14
CA SER A 161 36.34 -46.92 -0.90
C SER A 161 35.82 -46.17 -2.14
N VAL A 162 36.20 -44.92 -2.46
CA VAL A 162 37.04 -43.87 -1.86
C VAL A 162 36.85 -42.63 -2.75
N SER A 163 36.83 -41.45 -2.13
CA SER A 163 37.51 -40.23 -2.60
C SER A 163 37.00 -39.44 -3.83
N ALA A 164 36.68 -38.17 -3.54
CA ALA A 164 36.60 -37.05 -4.49
C ALA A 164 37.97 -36.77 -5.18
N PRO A 165 38.06 -35.79 -6.10
CA PRO A 165 38.32 -34.43 -5.63
C PRO A 165 37.63 -33.28 -6.39
N PHE A 166 37.54 -32.18 -5.64
CA PHE A 166 37.34 -30.80 -6.05
C PHE A 166 38.15 -30.37 -7.30
N SER A 167 37.64 -29.38 -8.04
CA SER A 167 38.33 -28.08 -8.15
C SER A 167 37.40 -26.93 -8.55
N PRO A 168 37.57 -25.74 -7.93
CA PRO A 168 36.93 -24.47 -8.30
C PRO A 168 37.84 -23.62 -9.21
N ALA A 169 37.28 -22.73 -10.04
CA ALA A 169 38.04 -21.61 -10.59
C ALA A 169 37.15 -20.44 -11.03
N LYS A 170 37.65 -19.24 -10.75
CA LYS A 170 37.09 -17.90 -10.87
C LYS A 170 37.85 -17.15 -11.96
N GLN A 171 37.20 -16.26 -12.71
CA GLN A 171 37.71 -15.06 -13.44
C GLN A 171 36.98 -14.89 -14.80
N GLN A 172 36.69 -13.72 -15.37
CA GLN A 172 36.67 -12.31 -14.95
C GLN A 172 36.14 -11.48 -16.15
N ALA A 173 35.26 -10.51 -15.88
CA ALA A 173 35.06 -9.20 -16.52
C ALA A 173 34.75 -8.98 -18.02
N ALA A 174 33.86 -7.98 -18.19
CA ALA A 174 33.79 -6.94 -19.23
C ALA A 174 33.02 -7.22 -20.53
N ALA A 175 31.72 -6.86 -20.50
CA ALA A 175 31.10 -6.11 -21.59
C ALA A 175 30.17 -5.05 -20.98
N SER A 176 30.71 -3.85 -20.84
CA SER A 176 30.04 -2.63 -20.41
C SER A 176 29.04 -2.18 -21.47
N ALA A 177 27.80 -2.65 -21.40
CA ALA A 177 26.68 -1.96 -22.05
C ALA A 177 26.29 -0.78 -21.15
N LYS A 178 26.51 0.43 -21.66
CA LYS A 178 26.11 1.71 -21.05
C LYS A 178 24.70 1.62 -20.48
N GLN A 179 24.59 1.45 -19.17
CA GLN A 179 23.40 1.85 -18.42
C GLN A 179 23.48 3.37 -18.31
N GLN A 180 22.96 3.99 -19.38
CA GLN A 180 22.53 5.38 -19.39
C GLN A 180 21.73 5.61 -18.12
N ALA A 181 22.17 6.57 -17.31
CA ALA A 181 21.40 7.10 -16.20
C ALA A 181 20.08 7.66 -16.76
N ALA A 182 19.04 6.82 -16.77
CA ALA A 182 17.68 7.29 -16.82
C ALA A 182 17.40 7.83 -15.42
N THR A 183 17.40 9.16 -15.31
CA THR A 183 16.62 9.88 -14.32
C THR A 183 15.35 9.09 -14.01
N PRO A 184 14.94 8.89 -12.75
CA PRO A 184 13.69 8.19 -12.46
C PRO A 184 12.55 9.02 -13.06
N ALA A 185 12.19 8.68 -14.31
CA ALA A 185 11.05 9.25 -14.97
C ALA A 185 9.87 8.91 -14.08
N LYS A 186 9.03 9.91 -13.80
CA LYS A 186 7.73 9.74 -13.16
C LYS A 186 6.95 8.69 -13.97
N GLN A 187 7.09 7.42 -13.58
CA GLN A 187 6.61 6.28 -14.36
C GLN A 187 5.18 6.01 -13.92
N THR A 188 4.26 6.09 -14.88
CA THR A 188 2.85 5.79 -14.67
C THR A 188 2.53 4.47 -15.34
N ASN A 189 2.14 3.46 -14.57
CA ASN A 189 1.60 2.22 -15.11
C ASN A 189 0.08 2.21 -14.93
N ILE A 190 -0.64 1.81 -15.97
CA ILE A 190 -2.09 1.61 -15.94
C ILE A 190 -2.36 0.17 -16.36
N ASP A 191 -3.15 -0.52 -15.57
CA ASP A 191 -3.71 -1.84 -15.88
C ASP A 191 -5.23 -1.81 -15.75
N PHE A 192 -5.89 -2.71 -16.47
CA PHE A 192 -7.32 -2.90 -16.40
C PHE A 192 -7.63 -4.37 -16.13
N ARG A 193 -8.47 -4.61 -15.13
CA ARG A 193 -9.02 -5.94 -14.87
C ARG A 193 -10.52 -5.91 -14.67
N LYS A 194 -11.16 -6.99 -15.10
CA LYS A 194 -12.55 -7.27 -14.77
C LYS A 194 -12.65 -7.81 -13.35
N ASP A 195 -13.67 -7.40 -12.61
CA ASP A 195 -14.04 -8.04 -11.35
C ASP A 195 -15.03 -9.21 -11.54
N GLY A 196 -15.34 -9.92 -10.46
CA GLY A 196 -16.29 -11.04 -10.51
C GLY A 196 -17.76 -10.64 -10.78
N LYS A 197 -18.08 -9.33 -10.78
CA LYS A 197 -19.44 -8.78 -10.92
C LYS A 197 -19.65 -8.04 -12.25
N ASN A 198 -18.73 -8.19 -13.22
CA ASN A 198 -18.73 -7.48 -14.51
C ASN A 198 -18.47 -5.97 -14.41
N ALA A 199 -17.89 -5.49 -13.32
CA ALA A 199 -17.30 -4.16 -13.24
C ALA A 199 -15.84 -4.18 -13.71
N GLY A 200 -15.37 -3.02 -14.18
CA GLY A 200 -13.97 -2.80 -14.53
C GLY A 200 -13.24 -2.12 -13.38
N ILE A 201 -12.06 -2.62 -13.02
CA ILE A 201 -11.14 -2.01 -12.07
C ILE A 201 -9.95 -1.48 -12.86
N ILE A 202 -9.65 -0.19 -12.69
CA ILE A 202 -8.47 0.46 -13.26
C ILE A 202 -7.43 0.57 -12.13
N GLU A 203 -6.28 -0.07 -12.32
CA GLU A 203 -5.15 0.06 -11.39
C GLU A 203 -4.14 1.05 -11.95
N LEU A 204 -3.90 2.13 -11.21
CA LEU A 204 -2.99 3.20 -11.56
C LEU A 204 -1.83 3.24 -10.57
N ALA A 205 -0.63 2.91 -11.05
CA ALA A 205 0.61 3.05 -10.31
C ALA A 205 1.40 4.26 -10.83
N ALA A 206 1.26 5.41 -10.16
CA ALA A 206 2.02 6.61 -10.46
C ALA A 206 3.23 6.75 -9.51
N LEU A 207 4.40 6.27 -9.95
CA LEU A 207 5.63 6.38 -9.17
C LEU A 207 6.02 7.85 -8.99
N GLY A 208 6.10 8.30 -7.74
CA GLY A 208 6.46 9.68 -7.38
C GLY A 208 5.28 10.65 -7.33
N PHE A 209 4.03 10.18 -7.47
CA PHE A 209 2.85 11.01 -7.21
C PHE A 209 2.54 11.01 -5.71
N ALA A 210 2.61 12.18 -5.08
CA ALA A 210 2.31 12.39 -3.66
C ALA A 210 1.01 13.19 -3.42
N GLY A 211 0.25 13.47 -4.48
CA GLY A 211 -1.00 14.24 -4.41
C GLY A 211 -2.24 13.37 -4.30
N GLN A 212 -3.41 14.01 -4.27
CA GLN A 212 -4.69 13.32 -4.45
C GLN A 212 -5.09 13.37 -5.94
N PRO A 213 -5.50 12.24 -6.55
CA PRO A 213 -6.05 12.25 -7.88
C PRO A 213 -7.40 12.99 -7.85
N ASP A 214 -7.61 13.88 -8.79
CA ASP A 214 -8.89 14.57 -8.98
C ASP A 214 -9.74 13.72 -9.94
N ILE A 215 -10.89 13.24 -9.47
CA ILE A 215 -11.76 12.36 -10.22
C ILE A 215 -13.01 13.13 -10.62
N SER A 216 -13.24 13.27 -11.92
CA SER A 216 -14.42 13.90 -12.48
C SER A 216 -15.20 12.88 -13.32
N GLN A 217 -16.42 12.58 -12.89
CA GLN A 217 -17.33 11.74 -13.66
C GLN A 217 -18.13 12.61 -14.63
N GLN A 218 -17.89 12.41 -15.92
CA GLN A 218 -18.73 12.96 -16.98
C GLN A 218 -19.85 11.95 -17.30
N HIS A 219 -20.84 12.37 -18.09
CA HIS A 219 -21.97 11.50 -18.45
C HIS A 219 -21.55 10.19 -19.13
N ASP A 220 -20.45 10.22 -19.89
CA ASP A 220 -19.99 9.08 -20.72
C ASP A 220 -18.61 8.53 -20.34
N HIS A 221 -17.79 9.29 -19.59
CA HIS A 221 -16.45 8.86 -19.22
C HIS A 221 -16.01 9.43 -17.86
N ILE A 222 -14.99 8.82 -17.27
CA ILE A 222 -14.38 9.27 -16.02
C ILE A 222 -13.00 9.85 -16.34
N ILE A 223 -12.74 11.07 -15.87
CA ILE A 223 -11.43 11.73 -15.98
C ILE A 223 -10.73 11.64 -14.63
N VAL A 224 -9.51 11.11 -14.63
CA VAL A 224 -8.65 11.05 -13.45
C VAL A 224 -7.45 11.97 -13.70
N THR A 225 -7.37 13.08 -12.98
CA THR A 225 -6.32 14.08 -13.13
C THR A 225 -5.30 13.97 -11.99
N LEU A 226 -4.04 13.71 -12.36
CA LEU A 226 -2.92 13.69 -11.43
C LEU A 226 -2.18 15.04 -11.47
N LYS A 227 -2.49 15.93 -10.53
CA LYS A 227 -1.87 17.27 -10.48
C LYS A 227 -0.35 17.17 -10.30
N ASN A 228 0.41 17.96 -11.05
CA ASN A 228 1.88 17.99 -11.04
C ASN A 228 2.56 16.66 -11.42
N HIS A 229 1.83 15.76 -12.08
CA HIS A 229 2.34 14.48 -12.58
C HIS A 229 2.19 14.43 -14.10
N THR A 230 3.31 14.62 -14.80
CA THR A 230 3.34 14.62 -16.26
C THR A 230 3.44 13.20 -16.78
N LEU A 231 2.54 12.81 -17.68
CA LEU A 231 2.61 11.54 -18.37
C LEU A 231 3.59 11.66 -19.56
N PRO A 232 4.68 10.88 -19.61
CA PRO A 232 5.56 10.83 -20.77
C PRO A 232 4.79 10.42 -22.03
N THR A 233 5.12 11.00 -23.19
CA THR A 233 4.45 10.71 -24.47
C THR A 233 4.48 9.22 -24.83
N ALA A 234 5.53 8.49 -24.42
CA ALA A 234 5.62 7.04 -24.61
C ALA A 234 4.54 6.22 -23.88
N LEU A 235 3.87 6.81 -22.89
CA LEU A 235 2.78 6.17 -22.13
C LEU A 235 1.41 6.72 -22.50
N GLN A 236 1.32 7.71 -23.39
CA GLN A 236 0.04 8.18 -23.96
C GLN A 236 -0.45 7.13 -24.95
N ARG A 237 -1.33 6.27 -24.48
CA ARG A 237 -1.88 5.16 -25.27
C ARG A 237 -3.33 4.96 -24.91
N SER A 238 -4.04 4.25 -25.77
CA SER A 238 -5.37 3.76 -25.46
C SER A 238 -5.36 2.25 -25.30
N LEU A 239 -6.06 1.77 -24.29
CA LEU A 239 -6.31 0.37 -24.02
C LEU A 239 -7.78 0.09 -24.38
N ASP A 240 -8.00 -0.84 -25.30
CA ASP A 240 -9.34 -1.36 -25.58
C ASP A 240 -9.66 -2.45 -24.55
N VAL A 241 -10.81 -2.33 -23.90
CA VAL A 241 -11.23 -3.25 -22.83
C VAL A 241 -12.65 -3.77 -23.05
N ALA A 242 -13.19 -3.64 -24.27
CA ALA A 242 -14.56 -4.05 -24.58
C ALA A 242 -14.77 -5.57 -24.41
N ASP A 243 -13.73 -6.38 -24.66
CA ASP A 243 -13.77 -7.84 -24.54
C ASP A 243 -13.98 -8.34 -23.09
N PHE A 244 -13.76 -7.48 -22.09
CA PHE A 244 -13.91 -7.84 -20.69
C PHE A 244 -15.37 -7.89 -20.23
N LYS A 245 -16.34 -7.57 -21.10
CA LYS A 245 -17.78 -7.54 -20.78
C LYS A 245 -18.06 -6.67 -19.56
N THR A 246 -17.43 -5.50 -19.51
CA THR A 246 -17.68 -4.47 -18.51
C THR A 246 -18.34 -3.26 -19.18
N PRO A 247 -19.00 -2.36 -18.42
CA PRO A 247 -19.48 -1.09 -18.98
C PRO A 247 -18.37 -0.18 -19.54
N VAL A 248 -17.12 -0.38 -19.12
CA VAL A 248 -15.96 0.34 -19.65
C VAL A 248 -15.55 -0.29 -20.97
N GLN A 249 -15.49 0.51 -22.02
CA GLN A 249 -15.11 0.07 -23.37
C GLN A 249 -13.67 0.45 -23.71
N LYS A 250 -13.19 1.58 -23.20
CA LYS A 250 -11.90 2.18 -23.58
C LYS A 250 -11.29 2.92 -22.40
N VAL A 251 -9.97 2.77 -22.24
CA VAL A 251 -9.16 3.57 -21.32
C VAL A 251 -8.15 4.36 -22.16
N THR A 252 -7.99 5.65 -21.89
CA THR A 252 -7.03 6.52 -22.61
C THR A 252 -6.18 7.27 -21.60
N LEU A 253 -4.88 7.35 -21.87
CA LEU A 253 -3.89 8.03 -21.05
C LEU A 253 -3.32 9.27 -21.75
#